data_AF-A0A832TYU6-F1
#
_entry.id   AF-A0A832TYU6-F1
#
_cell.length_a   1.000
_cell.length_b   1.000
_cell.length_c   1.000
_cell.angle_alpha   90.00
_cell.angle_beta   90.00
_cell.angle_gamma   90.00
#
_symmetry.space_group_name_H-M   'P 1'
#
loop_
_entity.id
_entity.type
_entity.pdbx_description
1 polymer ?
#
loop_
_entity_poly.entity_id
_entity_poly.type
_entity_poly.pdbx_seq_one_letter_code
_entity_poly.pdbx_strand_id
1 'polypeptide(L)'
;MLPAIGAALDKLEAKEFAKEKRKEKCSLEVSDYEKVIGNNLNYAFLSRVFIYPVNSLILSDLVDRFGHKPLVVMSQVRKKVTNVSIDSPPINITPEDPKLGLRYAAVEVPSGVRGRMALMGSLIEEAESAIIVENPPTNFGCLGCDRANELLKYLIRSKEIPVLQIKYPESYEEARNFVNKIAEFLESVSNKKIRRR
;
A
#
# COMPACT_ATOMS: atom_id res chain seq x y z
N MET A 1 11.75 -0.03 -17.13
CA MET A 1 10.61 0.68 -16.51
C MET A 1 10.74 0.90 -15.01
N LEU A 2 11.04 -0.10 -14.17
CA LEU A 2 11.28 0.14 -12.73
C LEU A 2 12.33 1.24 -12.44
N PRO A 3 13.48 1.32 -13.16
CA PRO A 3 14.45 2.40 -12.96
C PRO A 3 13.93 3.78 -13.39
N ALA A 4 13.01 3.82 -14.36
CA ALA A 4 12.40 5.07 -14.83
C ALA A 4 11.40 5.62 -13.81
N ILE A 5 10.62 4.74 -13.17
CA ILE A 5 9.71 5.10 -12.08
C ILE A 5 10.53 5.59 -10.87
N GLY A 6 11.60 4.87 -10.50
CA GLY A 6 12.53 5.31 -9.46
C GLY A 6 13.13 6.69 -9.75
N ALA A 7 13.68 6.91 -10.96
CA ALA A 7 14.25 8.19 -11.34
C ALA A 7 13.21 9.34 -11.45
N ALA A 8 11.93 9.02 -11.65
CA ALA A 8 10.85 10.01 -11.56
C ALA A 8 10.51 10.34 -10.09
N LEU A 9 10.57 9.33 -9.21
CA LEU A 9 10.50 9.49 -7.76
C LEU A 9 11.57 10.44 -7.25
N ASP A 10 12.84 10.19 -7.60
CA ASP A 10 13.99 11.00 -7.13
C ASP A 10 13.88 12.46 -7.60
N LYS A 11 13.23 12.70 -8.75
CA LYS A 11 12.98 14.06 -9.27
C LYS A 11 11.83 14.76 -8.56
N LEU A 12 10.83 14.01 -8.08
CA LEU A 12 9.79 14.55 -7.20
C LEU A 12 10.36 14.83 -5.82
N GLU A 13 11.19 13.93 -5.28
CA GLU A 13 11.96 14.18 -4.05
C GLU A 13 12.75 15.48 -4.18
N ALA A 14 13.52 15.68 -5.26
CA ALA A 14 14.29 16.91 -5.44
C ALA A 14 13.41 18.18 -5.49
N LYS A 15 12.17 18.06 -5.98
CA LYS A 15 11.19 19.16 -5.96
C LYS A 15 10.58 19.38 -4.57
N GLU A 16 10.27 18.33 -3.83
CA GLU A 16 9.75 18.41 -2.45
C GLU A 16 10.82 18.88 -1.47
N PHE A 17 12.04 18.32 -1.52
CA PHE A 17 13.21 18.79 -0.78
C PHE A 17 13.55 20.25 -1.09
N ALA A 18 13.36 20.72 -2.33
CA ALA A 18 13.54 22.14 -2.66
C ALA A 18 12.42 23.02 -2.09
N LYS A 19 11.20 22.49 -1.95
CA LYS A 19 10.05 23.16 -1.31
C LYS A 19 10.23 23.22 0.22
N GLU A 20 10.83 22.19 0.80
CA GLU A 20 11.13 22.05 2.23
C GLU A 20 12.39 22.82 2.64
N LYS A 21 13.47 22.83 1.84
CA LYS A 21 14.64 23.71 2.03
C LYS A 21 14.34 25.19 1.87
N ARG A 22 13.23 25.56 1.21
CA ARG A 22 12.74 26.95 1.22
C ARG A 22 12.07 27.33 2.55
N LYS A 23 11.70 26.35 3.37
CA LYS A 23 11.10 26.54 4.70
C LYS A 23 12.07 26.27 5.86
N GLU A 24 13.02 25.36 5.71
CA GLU A 24 13.99 25.04 6.75
C GLU A 24 15.41 25.42 6.33
N LYS A 25 15.76 26.66 6.65
CA LYS A 25 17.14 27.05 6.91
C LYS A 25 17.37 26.89 8.41
N CYS A 26 17.49 25.65 8.90
CA CYS A 26 17.98 25.39 10.26
C CYS A 26 18.72 24.05 10.30
N SER A 27 19.98 24.12 10.75
CA SER A 27 20.94 23.03 10.85
C SER A 27 20.58 22.11 12.00
N LEU A 28 20.58 20.78 11.80
CA LEU A 28 20.49 19.80 12.89
C LEU A 28 21.55 18.71 12.70
N GLU A 29 22.20 18.33 13.81
CA GLU A 29 23.34 17.42 13.88
C GLU A 29 22.91 15.98 14.22
N VAL A 30 23.85 15.04 14.04
CA VAL A 30 23.68 13.58 14.07
C VAL A 30 23.06 13.05 15.38
N SER A 31 23.13 13.80 16.50
CA SER A 31 22.49 13.43 17.77
C SER A 31 20.96 13.49 17.79
N ASP A 32 20.35 14.12 16.78
CA ASP A 32 18.90 14.23 16.69
C ASP A 32 18.23 12.97 16.10
N TYR A 33 18.99 12.11 15.42
CA TYR A 33 18.47 10.86 14.84
C TYR A 33 18.05 9.84 15.90
N GLU A 34 18.75 9.74 17.03
CA GLU A 34 18.41 8.76 18.08
C GLU A 34 17.13 9.14 18.84
N LYS A 35 16.81 10.43 18.93
CA LYS A 35 15.54 10.91 19.52
C LYS A 35 14.32 10.64 18.64
N VAL A 36 14.50 10.50 17.32
CA VAL A 36 13.42 10.16 16.38
C VAL A 36 13.02 8.69 16.50
N ILE A 37 13.97 7.78 16.80
CA ILE A 37 13.71 6.34 16.88
C ILE A 37 13.06 5.94 18.22
N GLY A 38 13.31 6.71 19.29
CA GLY A 38 12.80 6.44 20.65
C GLY A 38 11.37 6.89 20.94
N ASN A 39 10.75 7.71 20.08
CA ASN A 39 9.36 8.14 20.26
C ASN A 39 8.44 7.26 19.42
N ASN A 40 7.59 6.50 20.10
CA ASN A 40 6.40 5.85 19.54
C ASN A 40 5.73 6.77 18.51
N LEU A 41 5.99 6.51 17.22
CA LEU A 41 5.37 7.20 16.10
C LEU A 41 3.89 6.78 16.04
N ASN A 42 3.07 7.40 16.89
CA ASN A 42 1.66 7.63 16.57
C ASN A 42 1.60 8.68 15.44
N TYR A 43 2.11 8.36 14.26
CA TYR A 43 1.73 9.09 13.06
C TYR A 43 0.26 8.77 12.83
N ALA A 44 -0.61 9.74 13.12
CA ALA A 44 -2.00 9.68 12.70
C ALA A 44 -2.01 9.77 11.18
N PHE A 45 -1.89 8.62 10.52
CA PHE A 45 -1.92 8.53 9.07
C PHE A 45 -3.16 9.23 8.52
N LEU A 46 -2.98 9.99 7.45
CA LEU A 46 -4.06 10.77 6.88
C LEU A 46 -5.16 9.85 6.34
N SER A 47 -4.83 8.83 5.55
CA SER A 47 -5.79 7.88 4.98
C SER A 47 -5.21 6.47 4.89
N ARG A 48 -6.06 5.44 4.96
CA ARG A 48 -5.69 4.03 4.71
C ARG A 48 -5.89 3.69 3.23
N VAL A 49 -4.79 3.59 2.48
CA VAL A 49 -4.83 3.46 1.02
C VAL A 49 -4.55 2.01 0.64
N PHE A 50 -5.53 1.37 0.01
CA PHE A 50 -5.35 0.06 -0.61
C PHE A 50 -4.54 0.19 -1.90
N ILE A 51 -3.55 -0.69 -2.09
CA ILE A 51 -2.74 -0.70 -3.30
C ILE A 51 -2.86 -2.05 -4.00
N TYR A 52 -3.05 -2.02 -5.31
CA TYR A 52 -2.94 -3.19 -6.17
C TYR A 52 -1.90 -2.94 -7.26
N PRO A 53 -0.87 -3.79 -7.41
CA PRO A 53 -0.59 -5.00 -6.64
C PRO A 53 -0.32 -4.81 -5.14
N VAL A 54 -0.83 -5.71 -4.30
CA VAL A 54 -0.80 -5.65 -2.81
C VAL A 54 0.57 -5.79 -2.15
N ASN A 55 1.58 -6.13 -2.94
CA ASN A 55 2.98 -6.26 -2.52
C ASN A 55 3.91 -5.38 -3.36
N SER A 56 3.36 -4.41 -4.09
CA SER A 56 4.17 -3.43 -4.81
C SER A 56 4.89 -2.52 -3.81
N LEU A 57 6.22 -2.63 -3.76
CA LEU A 57 7.05 -1.77 -2.91
C LEU A 57 7.03 -0.31 -3.37
N ILE A 58 6.98 -0.08 -4.68
CA ILE A 58 6.96 1.26 -5.27
C ILE A 58 5.68 2.01 -4.86
N LEU A 59 4.52 1.35 -4.97
CA LEU A 59 3.25 1.97 -4.56
C LEU A 59 3.20 2.17 -3.04
N SER A 60 3.73 1.21 -2.27
CA SER A 60 3.79 1.33 -0.81
C SER A 60 4.61 2.54 -0.38
N ASP A 61 5.78 2.71 -0.98
CA ASP A 61 6.71 3.82 -0.71
C ASP A 61 6.10 5.18 -1.10
N LEU A 62 5.46 5.27 -2.28
CA LEU A 62 4.71 6.46 -2.69
C LEU A 62 3.64 6.84 -1.67
N VAL A 63 2.79 5.89 -1.28
CA VAL A 63 1.69 6.17 -0.34
C VAL A 63 2.23 6.65 1.01
N ASP A 64 3.30 6.02 1.51
CA ASP A 64 3.91 6.34 2.80
C ASP A 64 4.52 7.76 2.82
N ARG A 65 5.21 8.14 1.73
CA ARG A 65 5.80 9.48 1.55
C ARG A 65 4.78 10.61 1.59
N PHE A 66 3.57 10.37 1.06
CA PHE A 66 2.47 11.34 1.13
C PHE A 66 1.73 11.33 2.49
N GLY A 67 2.27 10.63 3.51
CA GLY A 67 1.73 10.60 4.88
C GLY A 67 0.48 9.73 5.04
N HIS A 68 0.23 8.84 4.09
CA HIS A 68 -0.88 7.89 4.12
C HIS A 68 -0.39 6.49 4.54
N LYS A 69 -1.29 5.66 5.06
CA LYS A 69 -0.96 4.28 5.44
C LYS A 69 -1.13 3.34 4.25
N PRO A 70 -0.07 2.73 3.71
CA PRO A 70 -0.20 1.71 2.67
C PRO A 70 -0.77 0.41 3.25
N LEU A 71 -1.87 -0.08 2.67
CA LEU A 71 -2.45 -1.38 3.01
C LEU A 71 -1.84 -2.46 2.13
N VAL A 72 -0.75 -3.06 2.61
CA VAL A 72 0.03 -4.10 1.92
C VAL A 72 -0.10 -5.46 2.57
N VAL A 73 -0.04 -6.52 1.76
CA VAL A 73 -0.12 -7.91 2.26
C VAL A 73 1.04 -8.25 3.19
N MET A 74 2.22 -7.67 2.97
CA MET A 74 3.41 -7.89 3.80
C MET A 74 3.19 -7.48 5.27
N SER A 75 2.32 -6.49 5.53
CA SER A 75 1.96 -6.10 6.89
C SER A 75 1.19 -7.20 7.64
N GLN A 76 0.31 -7.92 6.95
CA GLN A 76 -0.46 -9.02 7.53
C GLN A 76 0.40 -10.27 7.70
N VAL A 77 1.30 -10.53 6.75
CA VAL A 77 2.30 -11.61 6.87
C VAL A 77 3.21 -11.36 8.07
N ARG A 78 3.71 -10.13 8.24
CA ARG A 78 4.56 -9.77 9.39
C ARG A 78 3.88 -10.06 10.72
N LYS A 79 2.60 -9.69 10.90
CA LYS A 79 1.83 -9.99 12.12
C LYS A 79 1.81 -11.48 12.46
N LYS A 80 1.71 -12.35 11.45
CA LYS A 80 1.70 -13.81 11.65
C LYS A 80 3.09 -14.38 11.94
N VAL A 81 4.15 -13.81 11.37
CA VAL A 81 5.53 -14.29 11.53
C VAL A 81 6.18 -13.79 12.83
N THR A 82 5.89 -12.56 13.25
CA THR A 82 6.51 -11.95 14.44
C THR A 82 5.71 -12.16 15.72
N ASN A 83 4.65 -12.97 15.70
CA ASN A 83 3.89 -13.26 16.91
C ASN A 83 4.72 -14.17 17.81
N VAL A 84 5.13 -13.67 18.97
CA VAL A 84 5.98 -14.38 19.93
C VAL A 84 5.11 -15.33 20.74
N SER A 85 4.63 -16.39 20.11
CA SER A 85 4.07 -17.54 20.81
C SER A 85 5.14 -18.62 20.91
N ILE A 86 5.57 -18.94 22.13
CA ILE A 86 6.59 -19.96 22.44
C ILE A 86 6.28 -21.32 21.80
N ASP A 87 4.99 -21.62 21.61
CA ASP A 87 4.49 -22.97 21.35
C ASP A 87 4.09 -23.22 19.89
N SER A 88 4.52 -22.36 18.96
CA SER A 88 4.14 -22.52 17.55
C SER A 88 5.23 -22.03 16.60
N PRO A 89 5.67 -22.87 15.64
CA PRO A 89 6.62 -22.44 14.63
C PRO A 89 6.05 -21.24 13.84
N PRO A 90 6.90 -20.30 13.40
CA PRO A 90 6.48 -19.09 12.70
C PRO A 90 5.93 -19.42 11.29
N ILE A 91 4.70 -19.91 11.22
CA ILE A 91 3.72 -20.00 10.11
C ILE A 91 2.49 -20.76 10.66
N ASN A 92 1.77 -20.18 11.62
CA ASN A 92 0.48 -20.76 12.00
C ASN A 92 -0.61 -20.27 11.04
N ILE A 93 -0.78 -20.99 9.93
CA ILE A 93 -2.12 -21.08 9.32
C ILE A 93 -2.94 -21.94 10.26
N THR A 94 -3.92 -21.33 10.89
CA THR A 94 -4.84 -21.99 11.81
C THR A 94 -6.08 -22.48 11.07
N PRO A 95 -6.85 -23.44 11.64
CA PRO A 95 -8.16 -23.79 11.12
C PRO A 95 -9.16 -22.63 11.05
N GLU A 96 -8.89 -21.51 11.74
CA GLU A 96 -9.70 -20.30 11.69
C GLU A 96 -9.45 -19.46 10.43
N ASP A 97 -8.25 -19.52 9.84
CA ASP A 97 -7.90 -18.72 8.66
C ASP A 97 -8.82 -19.02 7.45
N PRO A 98 -9.10 -20.30 7.08
CA PRO A 98 -10.08 -20.60 6.04
C PRO A 98 -11.48 -20.07 6.35
N LYS A 99 -11.90 -20.02 7.62
CA LYS A 99 -13.23 -19.49 8.00
C LYS A 99 -13.33 -17.99 7.75
N LEU A 100 -12.25 -17.23 7.97
CA LEU A 100 -12.19 -15.82 7.60
C LEU A 100 -12.31 -15.65 6.08
N GLY A 101 -11.66 -16.52 5.29
CA GLY A 101 -11.79 -16.54 3.84
C GLY A 101 -13.23 -16.75 3.35
N LEU A 102 -14.04 -17.52 4.09
CA LEU A 102 -15.45 -17.78 3.75
C LEU A 102 -16.34 -16.54 3.80
N ARG A 103 -15.90 -15.44 4.44
CA ARG A 103 -16.62 -14.16 4.40
C ARG A 103 -16.63 -13.52 3.01
N TYR A 104 -15.64 -13.86 2.18
CA TYR A 104 -15.43 -13.22 0.88
C TYR A 104 -15.58 -14.18 -0.31
N ALA A 105 -15.41 -15.48 -0.08
CA ALA A 105 -15.49 -16.50 -1.13
C ALA A 105 -16.26 -17.71 -0.62
N ALA A 106 -17.11 -18.29 -1.46
CA ALA A 106 -17.92 -19.44 -1.10
C ALA A 106 -17.07 -20.72 -0.92
N VAL A 107 -17.68 -21.76 -0.31
CA VAL A 107 -16.97 -22.98 0.14
C VAL A 107 -16.40 -23.81 -1.01
N GLU A 108 -17.00 -23.71 -2.20
CA GLU A 108 -16.58 -24.37 -3.43
C GLU A 108 -15.40 -23.68 -4.13
N VAL A 109 -15.09 -22.43 -3.76
CA VAL A 109 -13.98 -21.67 -4.36
C VAL A 109 -12.64 -22.29 -3.92
N PRO A 110 -11.64 -22.48 -4.80
CA PRO A 110 -10.38 -23.14 -4.44
C PRO A 110 -9.72 -22.65 -3.15
N SER A 111 -9.13 -23.58 -2.39
CA SER A 111 -8.47 -23.30 -1.10
C SER A 111 -7.42 -22.18 -1.18
N GLY A 112 -6.70 -22.08 -2.30
CA GLY A 112 -5.72 -21.01 -2.55
C GLY A 112 -6.33 -19.60 -2.63
N VAL A 113 -7.56 -19.47 -3.10
CA VAL A 113 -8.29 -18.18 -3.10
C VAL A 113 -8.72 -17.86 -1.68
N ARG A 114 -9.33 -18.81 -0.97
CA ARG A 114 -9.79 -18.62 0.42
C ARG A 114 -8.64 -18.26 1.36
N GLY A 115 -7.49 -18.93 1.23
CA GLY A 115 -6.30 -18.63 2.04
C GLY A 115 -5.75 -17.22 1.78
N ARG A 116 -5.77 -16.75 0.53
CA ARG A 116 -5.41 -15.36 0.21
C ARG A 116 -6.43 -14.38 0.77
N MET A 117 -7.71 -14.69 0.68
CA MET A 117 -8.77 -13.84 1.24
C MET A 117 -8.71 -13.75 2.77
N ALA A 118 -8.29 -14.81 3.46
CA ALA A 118 -8.04 -14.78 4.89
C ALA A 118 -6.97 -13.74 5.28
N LEU A 119 -5.99 -13.51 4.41
CA LEU A 119 -4.92 -12.51 4.63
C LEU A 119 -5.28 -11.12 4.10
N MET A 120 -5.88 -11.04 2.92
CA MET A 120 -6.13 -9.78 2.22
C MET A 120 -7.47 -9.14 2.60
N GLY A 121 -8.42 -9.91 3.16
CA GLY A 121 -9.75 -9.45 3.52
C GLY A 121 -9.73 -8.24 4.46
N SER A 122 -8.87 -8.27 5.48
CA SER A 122 -8.75 -7.14 6.42
C SER A 122 -8.25 -5.86 5.71
N LEU A 123 -7.40 -5.99 4.70
CA LEU A 123 -6.93 -4.83 3.92
C LEU A 123 -8.07 -4.22 3.10
N ILE A 124 -9.00 -5.05 2.61
CA ILE A 124 -10.18 -4.58 1.89
C ILE A 124 -11.09 -3.81 2.85
N GLU A 125 -11.35 -4.37 4.03
CA GLU A 125 -12.20 -3.73 5.05
C GLU A 125 -11.63 -2.39 5.52
N GLU A 126 -10.34 -2.34 5.82
CA GLU A 126 -9.62 -1.14 6.29
C GLU A 126 -9.48 -0.05 5.21
N ALA A 127 -9.68 -0.37 3.93
CA ALA A 127 -9.47 0.58 2.82
C ALA A 127 -10.44 1.76 2.84
N GLU A 128 -9.89 2.98 2.86
CA GLU A 128 -10.61 4.25 2.78
C GLU A 128 -10.46 4.91 1.41
N SER A 129 -9.40 4.57 0.67
CA SER A 129 -9.19 4.87 -0.74
C SER A 129 -8.35 3.75 -1.37
N ALA A 130 -8.31 3.68 -2.70
CA ALA A 130 -7.56 2.64 -3.40
C ALA A 130 -6.83 3.14 -4.64
N ILE A 131 -5.68 2.54 -4.94
CA ILE A 131 -4.93 2.68 -6.19
C ILE A 131 -4.82 1.30 -6.82
N ILE A 132 -5.30 1.16 -8.05
CA ILE A 132 -5.26 -0.08 -8.82
C ILE A 132 -4.45 0.16 -10.09
N VAL A 133 -3.31 -0.53 -10.17
CA VAL A 133 -2.49 -0.56 -11.38
C VAL A 133 -2.93 -1.70 -12.29
N GLU A 134 -3.35 -1.36 -13.50
CA GLU A 134 -3.76 -2.32 -14.52
C GLU A 134 -2.56 -2.82 -15.33
N ASN A 135 -2.62 -4.11 -15.69
CA ASN A 135 -1.59 -4.84 -16.43
C ASN A 135 -0.16 -4.61 -15.92
N PRO A 136 0.08 -4.71 -14.59
CA PRO A 136 1.42 -4.62 -14.08
C PRO A 136 2.25 -5.81 -14.60
N PRO A 137 3.54 -5.61 -14.93
CA PRO A 137 4.40 -6.73 -15.28
C PRO A 137 4.56 -7.66 -14.07
N THR A 138 4.91 -8.91 -14.34
CA THR A 138 5.03 -9.97 -13.33
C THR A 138 5.93 -9.61 -12.15
N ASN A 139 6.95 -8.78 -12.37
CA ASN A 139 7.88 -8.32 -11.34
C ASN A 139 7.42 -7.09 -10.53
N PHE A 140 6.26 -6.50 -10.82
CA PHE A 140 5.77 -5.30 -10.14
C PHE A 140 4.95 -5.58 -8.88
N GLY A 141 4.60 -6.84 -8.65
CA GLY A 141 4.00 -7.26 -7.38
C GLY A 141 3.32 -8.61 -7.45
N CYS A 142 2.15 -8.73 -8.10
CA CYS A 142 1.34 -9.92 -7.87
C CYS A 142 1.64 -11.06 -8.86
N LEU A 143 2.53 -11.97 -8.48
CA LEU A 143 2.57 -13.34 -9.01
C LEU A 143 1.67 -14.19 -8.11
N GLY A 144 0.46 -14.50 -8.57
CA GLY A 144 -0.50 -15.16 -7.70
C GLY A 144 -1.70 -15.76 -8.40
N CYS A 145 -2.66 -16.21 -7.59
CA CYS A 145 -3.92 -16.73 -8.10
C CYS A 145 -4.71 -15.58 -8.75
N ASP A 146 -4.75 -15.54 -10.07
CA ASP A 146 -5.50 -14.52 -10.83
C ASP A 146 -6.95 -14.41 -10.38
N ARG A 147 -7.59 -15.53 -10.00
CA ARG A 147 -8.96 -15.51 -9.47
C ARG A 147 -9.08 -14.71 -8.17
N ALA A 148 -8.11 -14.84 -7.26
CA ALA A 148 -8.08 -14.04 -6.04
C ALA A 148 -7.83 -12.56 -6.35
N ASN A 149 -6.99 -12.27 -7.35
CA ASN A 149 -6.71 -10.89 -7.78
C ASN A 149 -7.94 -10.21 -8.39
N GLU A 150 -8.70 -10.92 -9.22
CA GLU A 150 -9.96 -10.41 -9.77
C GLU A 150 -11.00 -10.19 -8.67
N LEU A 151 -11.17 -11.15 -7.75
CA LEU A 151 -12.07 -11.00 -6.61
C LEU A 151 -11.68 -9.79 -5.75
N LEU A 152 -10.40 -9.61 -5.48
CA LEU A 152 -9.88 -8.48 -4.71
C LEU A 152 -10.19 -7.12 -5.37
N LYS A 153 -9.93 -7.00 -6.67
CA LYS A 153 -10.26 -5.79 -7.45
C LYS A 153 -11.76 -5.55 -7.48
N TYR A 154 -12.57 -6.59 -7.65
CA TYR A 154 -14.03 -6.50 -7.63
C TYR A 154 -14.54 -5.97 -6.30
N LEU A 155 -14.09 -6.56 -5.18
CA LEU A 155 -14.50 -6.14 -3.84
C LEU A 155 -14.12 -4.68 -3.56
N ILE A 156 -12.91 -4.25 -3.92
CA ILE A 156 -12.50 -2.84 -3.76
C ILE A 156 -13.33 -1.91 -4.64
N ARG A 157 -13.61 -2.28 -5.90
CA ARG A 157 -14.46 -1.48 -6.80
C ARG A 157 -15.91 -1.40 -6.32
N SER A 158 -16.38 -2.43 -5.61
CA SER A 158 -17.72 -2.43 -5.00
C SER A 158 -17.82 -1.55 -3.74
N LYS A 159 -16.69 -1.17 -3.14
CA LYS A 159 -16.68 -0.20 -2.05
C LYS A 159 -16.91 1.20 -2.61
N GLU A 160 -17.77 1.97 -1.96
CA GLU A 160 -18.01 3.39 -2.27
C GLU A 160 -16.87 4.30 -1.78
N ILE A 161 -15.62 3.93 -2.09
CA ILE A 161 -14.41 4.66 -1.74
C ILE A 161 -13.76 5.28 -2.99
N PRO A 162 -12.94 6.33 -2.86
CA PRO A 162 -12.18 6.87 -3.99
C PRO A 162 -11.20 5.82 -4.54
N VAL A 163 -11.28 5.50 -5.83
CA VAL A 163 -10.39 4.55 -6.50
C VAL A 163 -9.70 5.22 -7.68
N LEU A 164 -8.37 5.23 -7.70
CA LEU A 164 -7.57 5.57 -8.87
C LEU A 164 -7.26 4.28 -9.65
N GLN A 165 -7.71 4.20 -10.90
CA GLN A 165 -7.32 3.14 -11.82
C GLN A 165 -6.36 3.70 -12.87
N ILE A 166 -5.19 3.10 -13.00
CA ILE A 166 -4.14 3.58 -13.89
C ILE A 166 -3.39 2.42 -14.54
N LYS A 167 -3.01 2.57 -15.81
CA LYS A 167 -2.21 1.55 -16.50
C LYS A 167 -0.75 1.63 -16.07
N TYR A 168 -0.08 0.48 -16.00
CA TYR A 168 1.36 0.44 -15.80
C TYR A 168 2.08 1.16 -16.96
N PRO A 169 3.10 1.98 -16.70
CA PRO A 169 3.78 2.74 -17.74
C PRO A 169 4.76 1.87 -18.53
N GLU A 170 4.81 2.08 -19.85
CA GLU A 170 5.74 1.38 -20.77
C GLU A 170 6.85 2.30 -21.31
N SER A 171 6.69 3.62 -21.17
CA SER A 171 7.69 4.63 -21.54
C SER A 171 8.10 5.54 -20.37
N TYR A 172 9.24 6.22 -20.49
CA TYR A 172 9.75 7.12 -19.44
C TYR A 172 8.81 8.33 -19.20
N GLU A 173 8.19 8.83 -20.27
CA GLU A 173 7.21 9.91 -20.17
C GLU A 173 5.92 9.44 -19.48
N GLU A 174 5.44 8.23 -19.82
CA GLU A 174 4.34 7.60 -19.11
C GLU A 174 4.65 7.35 -17.64
N ALA A 175 5.90 6.99 -17.29
CA ALA A 175 6.28 6.83 -15.89
C ALA A 175 6.16 8.13 -15.10
N ARG A 176 6.54 9.27 -15.68
CA ARG A 176 6.32 10.58 -15.04
C ARG A 176 4.83 10.87 -14.86
N ASN A 177 4.04 10.63 -15.90
CA ASN A 177 2.59 10.82 -15.85
C ASN A 177 1.92 9.87 -14.84
N PHE A 178 2.43 8.65 -14.71
CA PHE A 178 1.97 7.65 -13.76
C PHE A 178 2.15 8.14 -12.32
N VAL A 179 3.36 8.59 -11.98
CA VAL A 179 3.64 9.09 -10.62
C VAL A 179 2.89 10.38 -10.33
N ASN A 180 2.82 11.33 -11.28
CA ASN A 180 2.07 12.58 -11.10
C ASN A 180 0.58 12.33 -10.82
N LYS A 181 -0.06 11.42 -11.57
CA LYS A 181 -1.47 11.07 -11.34
C LYS A 181 -1.71 10.45 -9.96
N ILE A 182 -0.77 9.63 -9.49
CA ILE A 182 -0.83 9.06 -8.13
C ILE A 182 -0.67 10.15 -7.08
N ALA A 183 0.30 11.05 -7.26
CA ALA A 183 0.53 12.18 -6.36
C ALA A 183 -0.71 13.08 -6.24
N GLU A 184 -1.28 13.50 -7.37
CA GLU A 184 -2.50 14.31 -7.42
C GLU A 184 -3.68 13.62 -6.72
N PHE A 185 -3.82 12.31 -6.92
CA PHE A 185 -4.84 11.52 -6.24
C PHE A 185 -4.63 11.52 -4.71
N LEU A 186 -3.41 11.24 -4.24
CA LEU A 186 -3.10 11.21 -2.81
C LEU A 186 -3.32 12.58 -2.16
N GLU A 187 -2.89 13.67 -2.80
CA GLU A 187 -3.16 15.03 -2.34
C GLU A 187 -4.68 15.32 -2.26
N SER A 188 -5.45 14.87 -3.25
CA SER A 188 -6.91 15.06 -3.25
C SER A 188 -7.60 14.32 -2.09
N VAL A 189 -7.12 13.12 -1.75
CA VAL A 189 -7.62 12.33 -0.62
C VAL A 189 -7.25 12.99 0.70
N SER A 190 -6.02 13.51 0.83
CA SER A 190 -5.57 14.27 1.99
C SER A 190 -6.46 15.50 2.24
N ASN A 191 -6.67 16.33 1.22
CA ASN A 191 -7.48 17.56 1.31
C ASN A 191 -8.94 17.29 1.70
N LYS A 192 -9.53 16.19 1.19
CA LYS A 192 -10.91 15.80 1.54
C LYS A 192 -11.05 15.41 3.01
N LYS A 193 -10.01 14.85 3.62
CA LYS A 193 -10.02 14.51 5.05
C LYS A 193 -9.75 15.70 5.97
N ILE A 194 -8.89 16.64 5.56
CA ILE A 194 -8.66 17.88 6.30
C ILE A 194 -9.95 18.69 6.42
N ARG A 195 -10.77 18.73 5.36
CA ARG A 195 -12.07 19.45 5.36
C ARG A 195 -13.19 18.78 6.18
N ARG A 196 -12.99 17.54 6.64
CA ARG A 196 -13.98 16.76 7.41
C ARG A 196 -13.66 16.68 8.91
N ARG A 197 -12.53 17.26 9.34
CA ARG A 197 -12.19 17.49 10.75
C ARG A 197 -12.62 18.90 11.14
#